data_AF-A0A3N2N8T4-F1
#
_entry.id   AF-A0A3N2N8T4-F1
#
_cell.length_a   1.000
_cell.length_b   1.000
_cell.length_c   1.000
_cell.angle_alpha   90.00
_cell.angle_beta   90.00
_cell.angle_gamma   90.00
#
_symmetry.space_group_name_H-M   'P 1'
#
loop_
_entity.id
_entity.type
_entity.pdbx_description
1 polymer ?
#
loop_
_entity_poly.entity_id
_entity_poly.type
_entity_poly.pdbx_seq_one_letter_code
_entity_poly.pdbx_strand_id
1 'polypeptide(L)'
;MSRTDFCRLSPEQFYWISKAHRDEQERFSRERWEIMRMEAAIMIQPHVKNRITPKSLLPFPWEKGTGHVEEITMEERKRRAEEALRKWG
;
A
#
# COMPACT_ATOMS: atom_id res chain seq x y z
N MET A 1 5.25 17.91 6.51
CA MET A 1 4.09 18.72 6.93
C MET A 1 4.38 19.30 8.31
N SER A 2 4.08 20.58 8.55
CA SER A 2 4.27 21.18 9.88
C SER A 2 3.14 20.75 10.84
N ARG A 3 3.37 20.86 12.16
CA ARG A 3 2.34 20.55 13.17
C ARG A 3 1.08 21.40 13.01
N THR A 4 1.25 22.68 12.68
CA THR A 4 0.15 23.62 12.51
C THR A 4 -0.72 23.25 11.31
N ASP A 5 -0.11 22.82 10.21
CA ASP A 5 -0.86 22.37 9.02
C ASP A 5 -1.65 21.11 9.32
N PHE A 6 -1.05 20.16 10.06
CA PHE A 6 -1.71 18.92 10.47
C PHE A 6 -2.98 19.19 11.29
N CYS A 7 -2.89 20.06 12.30
CA CYS A 7 -4.00 20.38 13.19
C CYS A 7 -5.15 21.13 12.51
N ARG A 8 -4.95 21.65 11.29
CA ARG A 8 -5.98 22.37 10.51
C ARG A 8 -6.68 21.49 9.47
N LEU A 9 -6.26 20.23 9.31
CA LEU A 9 -6.85 19.33 8.32
C LEU A 9 -8.28 18.97 8.71
N SER A 10 -9.18 19.02 7.72
CA SER A 10 -10.48 18.34 7.85
C SER A 10 -10.28 16.82 7.88
N PRO A 11 -11.22 16.04 8.46
CA PRO A 11 -11.15 14.58 8.42
C PRO A 11 -11.02 14.01 7.00
N GLU A 12 -11.63 14.67 6.02
CA GLU A 12 -11.52 14.31 4.61
C GLU A 12 -10.11 14.56 4.06
N GLN A 13 -9.54 15.73 4.32
CA GLN A 13 -8.17 16.05 3.89
C GLN A 13 -7.16 15.10 4.53
N PHE A 14 -7.33 14.81 5.82
CA PHE A 14 -6.50 13.83 6.52
C PHE A 14 -6.62 12.44 5.89
N TYR A 15 -7.82 12.00 5.52
CA TYR A 15 -8.03 10.73 4.83
C TYR A 15 -7.28 10.69 3.49
N TRP A 16 -7.45 11.70 2.64
CA TRP A 16 -6.81 11.72 1.32
C TRP A 16 -5.30 11.76 1.41
N ILE A 17 -4.73 12.55 2.32
CA ILE A 17 -3.28 12.59 2.56
C ILE A 17 -2.78 11.24 3.07
N SER A 18 -3.48 10.65 4.03
CA SER A 18 -3.11 9.34 4.60
C SER A 18 -3.20 8.22 3.56
N LYS A 19 -4.21 8.26 2.69
CA LYS A 19 -4.37 7.34 1.56
C LYS A 19 -3.21 7.52 0.58
N ALA A 20 -2.95 8.74 0.13
CA ALA A 20 -1.87 9.00 -0.83
C ALA A 20 -0.51 8.56 -0.29
N HIS A 21 -0.24 8.81 0.99
CA HIS A 21 0.99 8.34 1.64
C HIS A 21 1.06 6.81 1.70
N ARG A 22 -0.03 6.13 2.07
CA ARG A 22 -0.09 4.67 2.08
C ARG A 22 0.14 4.08 0.69
N ASP A 23 -0.54 4.63 -0.31
CA ASP A 23 -0.44 4.20 -1.70
C ASP A 23 1.00 4.39 -2.23
N GLU A 24 1.65 5.49 -1.85
CA GLU A 24 3.07 5.74 -2.18
C GLU A 24 4.00 4.73 -1.50
N GLN A 25 3.84 4.47 -0.20
CA GLN A 25 4.64 3.46 0.51
C GLN A 25 4.43 2.06 -0.06
N GLU A 26 3.20 1.71 -0.39
CA GLU A 26 2.88 0.44 -1.03
C GLU A 26 3.52 0.35 -2.43
N ARG A 27 3.47 1.41 -3.23
CA ARG A 27 4.13 1.47 -4.54
C ARG A 27 5.63 1.23 -4.41
N PHE A 28 6.31 1.93 -3.50
CA PHE A 28 7.75 1.76 -3.28
C PHE A 28 8.10 0.36 -2.74
N SER A 29 7.28 -0.20 -1.86
CA SER A 29 7.46 -1.56 -1.37
C SER A 29 7.35 -2.57 -2.51
N ARG A 30 6.28 -2.50 -3.30
CA ARG A 30 6.05 -3.39 -4.46
C ARG A 30 7.18 -3.26 -5.48
N GLU A 31 7.61 -2.03 -5.80
CA GLU A 31 8.72 -1.78 -6.72
C GLU A 31 10.02 -2.45 -6.25
N ARG A 32 10.38 -2.31 -4.97
CA ARG A 32 11.56 -2.98 -4.41
C ARG A 32 11.48 -4.50 -4.53
N TRP A 33 10.31 -5.07 -4.27
CA TRP A 33 10.07 -6.50 -4.42
C TRP A 33 10.18 -6.96 -5.88
N GLU A 34 9.73 -6.15 -6.83
CA GLU A 34 9.88 -6.42 -8.26
C GLU A 34 11.35 -6.41 -8.70
N ILE A 35 12.12 -5.42 -8.25
CA ILE A 35 13.56 -5.34 -8.52
C ILE A 35 14.28 -6.57 -7.96
N MET A 36 14.01 -6.92 -6.70
CA MET A 36 14.61 -8.10 -6.05
C MET A 36 14.23 -9.40 -6.77
N ARG A 37 12.98 -9.53 -7.22
CA ARG A 37 12.50 -10.69 -7.98
C ARG A 37 13.23 -10.82 -9.31
N MET A 38 13.48 -9.70 -9.99
CA MET A 38 14.25 -9.69 -11.23
C MET A 38 15.71 -10.08 -10.98
N GLU A 39 16.34 -9.51 -9.96
CA GLU A 39 17.72 -9.80 -9.58
C GLU A 39 17.88 -11.30 -9.26
N ALA A 40 17.00 -11.85 -8.43
CA ALA A 40 16.99 -13.28 -8.11
C ALA A 40 16.84 -14.16 -9.34
N ALA A 41 15.98 -13.80 -10.30
CA ALA A 41 15.82 -14.56 -11.54
C ALA A 41 17.09 -14.53 -12.41
N ILE A 42 17.79 -13.38 -12.48
CA ILE A 42 19.08 -13.28 -13.18
C ILE A 42 20.13 -14.17 -12.51
N MET A 43 20.22 -14.13 -11.19
CA MET A 43 21.19 -14.92 -10.42
C MET A 43 20.94 -16.43 -10.53
N ILE A 44 19.68 -16.86 -10.53
CA ILE A 44 19.32 -18.30 -10.54
C ILE A 44 19.40 -18.89 -11.95
N GLN A 45 19.11 -18.10 -13.00
CA GLN A 45 18.99 -18.61 -14.38
C GLN A 45 20.17 -19.47 -14.87
N PRO A 46 21.45 -19.15 -14.58
CA PRO A 46 22.59 -19.97 -15.00
C PRO A 46 22.65 -21.35 -14.33
N HIS A 47 21.95 -21.53 -13.20
CA HIS A 47 21.98 -22.74 -12.39
C HIS A 47 20.79 -23.67 -12.63
N VAL A 48 19.89 -23.32 -13.56
CA VAL A 48 18.70 -24.11 -13.89
C VAL A 48 18.66 -24.40 -15.39
N LYS A 49 18.20 -25.60 -15.76
CA LYS A 49 18.11 -26.01 -17.18
C LYS A 49 16.98 -25.29 -17.93
N ASN A 50 15.88 -25.03 -17.24
CA ASN A 50 14.70 -24.41 -17.85
C ASN A 50 14.77 -22.90 -17.70
N ARG A 51 14.22 -22.18 -18.68
CA ARG A 51 14.06 -20.74 -18.58
C ARG A 51 13.07 -20.42 -17.46
N ILE A 52 13.49 -19.58 -16.52
CA ILE A 52 12.64 -19.02 -15.47
C ILE A 52 12.27 -17.58 -15.84
N THR A 53 11.02 -17.21 -15.57
CA THR A 53 10.59 -15.81 -15.62
C THR A 53 10.49 -15.27 -14.20
N PRO A 54 10.68 -13.96 -13.96
CA PRO A 54 10.51 -13.37 -12.64
C PRO A 54 9.17 -13.75 -11.98
N LYS A 55 8.07 -13.68 -12.73
CA LYS A 55 6.72 -14.03 -12.24
C LYS A 55 6.55 -15.51 -11.89
N SER A 56 7.14 -16.41 -12.67
CA SER A 56 7.12 -17.84 -12.35
C SER A 56 8.02 -18.20 -11.17
N LEU A 57 9.08 -17.41 -10.94
CA LEU A 57 10.00 -17.61 -9.82
C LEU A 57 9.34 -17.25 -8.49
N LEU A 58 8.68 -16.09 -8.42
CA LEU A 58 8.03 -15.61 -7.20
C LEU A 58 6.74 -14.86 -7.54
N PRO A 59 5.56 -15.50 -7.45
CA PRO A 59 4.29 -14.84 -7.66
C PRO A 59 3.94 -13.96 -6.44
N PHE A 60 3.53 -12.72 -6.69
CA PHE A 60 3.17 -11.79 -5.62
C PHE A 60 1.65 -11.72 -5.39
N PRO A 61 1.21 -11.45 -4.15
CA PRO A 61 -0.22 -11.43 -3.82
C PRO A 61 -1.01 -10.32 -4.55
N TRP A 62 -0.36 -9.19 -4.89
CA TRP A 62 -1.00 -8.09 -5.62
C TRP A 62 -1.19 -8.35 -7.11
N GLU A 63 -0.66 -9.45 -7.66
CA GLU A 63 -0.83 -9.81 -9.08
C GLU A 63 -2.16 -10.54 -9.34
N LYS A 64 -2.80 -11.10 -8.31
CA LYS A 64 -4.02 -11.93 -8.42
C LYS A 64 -5.33 -11.14 -8.45
N GLY A 65 -5.25 -9.81 -8.58
CA GLY A 65 -6.39 -8.91 -8.40
C GLY A 65 -6.70 -8.73 -6.92
N THR A 66 -6.92 -7.49 -6.51
CA THR A 66 -7.30 -7.18 -5.13
C THR A 66 -8.64 -7.85 -4.85
N GLY A 67 -8.66 -8.81 -3.92
CA GLY A 67 -9.92 -9.30 -3.36
C GLY A 67 -10.77 -8.13 -2.87
N HIS A 68 -12.09 -8.28 -2.91
CA HIS A 68 -13.03 -7.22 -2.56
C HIS A 68 -12.72 -6.68 -1.16
N VAL A 69 -12.12 -5.49 -1.08
CA VAL A 69 -11.97 -4.77 0.18
C VAL A 69 -13.23 -3.94 0.32
N GLU A 70 -14.05 -4.21 1.33
CA GLU A 70 -15.23 -3.40 1.61
C GLU A 70 -14.80 -1.94 1.79
N GLU A 71 -15.18 -1.09 0.83
CA GLU A 71 -14.95 0.34 0.93
C GLU A 71 -15.88 0.91 1.99
N ILE A 72 -15.31 1.20 3.16
CA ILE A 72 -16.01 1.94 4.22
C ILE A 72 -16.44 3.29 3.64
N THR A 73 -17.74 3.62 3.74
CA THR A 73 -18.29 4.88 3.26
C THR A 73 -17.71 6.09 4.00
N MET A 74 -17.76 7.27 3.38
CA MET A 74 -17.25 8.51 3.98
C MET A 74 -18.01 8.90 5.26
N GLU A 75 -19.30 8.59 5.33
CA GLU A 75 -20.15 8.82 6.51
C GLU A 75 -19.70 7.98 7.69
N GLU A 76 -19.44 6.70 7.45
CA GLU A 76 -18.96 5.77 8.48
C GLU A 76 -17.55 6.15 8.97
N ARG A 77 -16.70 6.69 8.09
CA ARG A 77 -15.39 7.24 8.47
C ARG A 77 -15.52 8.49 9.33
N LYS A 78 -16.44 9.40 8.99
CA LYS A 78 -16.70 10.61 9.77
C LYS A 78 -17.21 10.25 11.18
N ARG A 79 -18.14 9.30 11.27
CA ARG A 79 -18.64 8.76 12.55
C ARG A 79 -17.50 8.25 13.43
N ARG A 80 -16.60 7.43 12.88
CA ARG A 80 -15.42 6.92 13.62
C ARG A 80 -14.49 8.02 14.10
N ALA A 81 -14.29 9.06 13.29
CA ALA A 81 -13.46 10.20 13.65
C ALA A 81 -14.09 11.00 14.81
N GLU A 82 -15.40 11.23 14.77
CA GLU A 82 -16.15 11.91 15.84
C GLU A 82 -16.14 11.08 17.14
N GLU A 83 -16.29 9.76 17.07
CA GLU A 83 -16.19 8.87 18.23
C GLU A 83 -14.80 8.87 18.85
N ALA A 84 -13.75 8.89 18.03
CA ALA A 84 -12.37 8.99 18.51
C ALA A 84 -12.11 10.33 19.19
N LEU A 85 -12.62 11.44 18.62
CA LEU A 85 -12.52 12.76 19.22
C LEU A 85 -13.26 12.83 20.56
N ARG A 86 -14.44 12.19 20.69
CA ARG A 86 -15.16 12.13 21.96
C ARG A 86 -14.44 11.33 23.04
N LYS A 87 -13.67 10.30 22.63
CA LYS A 87 -12.98 9.40 23.56
C LYS A 87 -11.59 9.91 23.99
N TRP A 88 -10.91 10.65 23.12
CA TRP A 88 -9.50 11.01 23.28
C TRP A 88 -9.18 12.48 23.02
N GLY A 89 -10.15 13.28 22.57
CA GLY A 89 -10.04 14.74 22.44
C GLY A 89 -10.43 15.44 23.73
#